data_AF-A0A193SF64-F1
#
_entry.id   AF-A0A193SF64-F1
#
_cell.length_a   1.000
_cell.length_b   1.000
_cell.length_c   1.000
_cell.angle_alpha   90.00
_cell.angle_beta   90.00
_cell.angle_gamma   90.00
#
_symmetry.space_group_name_H-M   'P 1'
#
loop_
_entity.id
_entity.type
_entity.pdbx_description
1 polymer ?
#
loop_
_entity_poly.entity_id
_entity_poly.type
_entity_poly.pdbx_seq_one_letter_code
_entity_poly.pdbx_strand_id
1 'polypeptide(L)'
;MTKYREPFFQDINQKLESRGIEFEVICGPTPNDFVSSKSYGFKCVTLETKQRFKFTEFLKLSKNVSFPSGSVVIHFADFKYLSLYYAMMKRILNRTQLFLHGQGGYKNNTLITKVIYNFAVAFTSGYICYNKFCEKELKKKLLPFLRKKVKSIDNTLYISSVEAVPYPENYNYKIAFIGRIRPRSGLEELLKASSIVKTKFPELTVEIIGSGEESYIKTLEVEYPFANFIGGLYNQEDIISATKGCSIGVYGGDAGLSTVHYMSLGLAAIVHNDLLNHMGPEPSYVRDGYNGLLFERNNINDLADKICLLFGNEELTYNLRKNALITFKELSSPSMAEKLLDIIFNKEVK
;
A
#
# COMPACT_ATOMS: atom_id res chain seq x y z
N MET A 1 0.24 15.62 5.07
CA MET A 1 -0.50 14.52 4.39
C MET A 1 0.20 14.14 3.09
N THR A 2 0.33 12.84 2.78
CA THR A 2 0.96 12.37 1.54
C THR A 2 0.00 12.48 0.34
N LYS A 3 0.45 13.02 -0.80
CA LYS A 3 -0.37 13.26 -2.01
C LYS A 3 -1.20 12.06 -2.48
N TYR A 4 -0.65 10.83 -2.43
CA TYR A 4 -1.38 9.63 -2.90
C TYR A 4 -2.64 9.28 -2.07
N ARG A 5 -2.81 9.84 -0.86
CA ARG A 5 -4.00 9.66 -0.02
C ARG A 5 -5.07 10.73 -0.22
N GLU A 6 -4.74 11.82 -0.90
CA GLU A 6 -5.67 12.91 -1.16
C GLU A 6 -6.93 12.45 -1.90
N PRO A 7 -6.85 11.64 -2.99
CA PRO A 7 -8.06 11.18 -3.69
C PRO A 7 -8.98 10.33 -2.81
N PHE A 8 -8.42 9.54 -1.89
CA PHE A 8 -9.20 8.76 -0.93
C PHE A 8 -10.01 9.65 0.01
N PHE A 9 -9.39 10.71 0.55
CA PHE A 9 -10.09 11.65 1.42
C PHE A 9 -11.10 12.51 0.65
N GLN A 10 -10.80 12.85 -0.61
CA GLN A 10 -11.74 13.53 -1.49
C GLN A 10 -12.99 12.69 -1.76
N ASP A 11 -12.81 11.39 -2.03
CA ASP A 11 -13.90 10.43 -2.25
C ASP A 11 -14.76 10.26 -0.98
N ILE A 12 -14.12 10.19 0.21
CA ILE A 12 -14.85 10.22 1.49
C ILE A 12 -15.67 11.51 1.61
N ASN A 13 -15.06 12.67 1.38
CA ASN A 13 -15.72 13.98 1.50
C ASN A 13 -16.97 14.06 0.61
N GLN A 14 -16.84 13.72 -0.68
CA GLN A 14 -17.94 13.76 -1.63
C GLN A 14 -19.10 12.84 -1.20
N LYS A 15 -18.80 11.62 -0.75
CA LYS A 15 -19.81 10.67 -0.28
C LYS A 15 -20.49 11.12 1.02
N LEU A 16 -19.78 11.82 1.91
CA LEU A 16 -20.34 12.34 3.16
C LEU A 16 -21.13 13.64 2.96
N GLU A 17 -20.65 14.53 2.10
CA GLU A 17 -21.32 15.79 1.74
C GLU A 17 -22.69 15.52 1.12
N SER A 18 -22.81 14.49 0.27
CA SER A 18 -24.09 14.03 -0.27
C SER A 18 -25.10 13.57 0.80
N ARG A 19 -24.64 13.30 2.03
CA ARG A 19 -25.46 12.91 3.20
C ARG A 19 -25.61 14.05 4.21
N GLY A 20 -25.12 15.25 3.91
CA GLY A 20 -25.12 16.39 4.83
C GLY A 20 -24.19 16.20 6.04
N ILE A 21 -23.14 15.36 5.90
CA ILE A 21 -22.17 15.08 6.97
C ILE A 21 -20.89 15.85 6.70
N GLU A 22 -20.44 16.65 7.65
CA GLU A 22 -19.16 17.35 7.59
C GLU A 22 -17.98 16.38 7.70
N PHE A 23 -16.92 16.64 6.92
CA PHE A 23 -15.70 15.84 6.92
C PHE A 23 -14.46 16.72 7.13
N GLU A 24 -13.56 16.25 8.00
CA GLU A 24 -12.33 16.95 8.35
C GLU A 24 -11.16 15.96 8.49
N VAL A 25 -10.02 16.32 7.89
CA VAL A 25 -8.76 15.59 8.02
C VAL A 25 -7.83 16.36 8.96
N ILE A 26 -7.30 15.67 9.96
CA ILE A 26 -6.27 16.19 10.86
C ILE A 26 -4.99 15.40 10.60
N CYS A 27 -3.91 16.09 10.21
CA CYS A 27 -2.66 15.42 9.86
C CYS A 27 -1.42 16.16 10.36
N GLY A 28 -0.29 15.46 10.45
CA GLY A 28 1.01 16.10 10.65
C GLY A 28 1.57 16.69 9.35
N PRO A 29 2.70 17.42 9.44
CA PRO A 29 3.41 17.93 8.25
C PRO A 29 3.79 16.76 7.32
N THR A 30 3.78 17.02 6.02
CA THR A 30 4.18 16.03 5.02
C THR A 30 5.68 15.74 5.16
N PRO A 31 6.12 14.47 5.22
CA PRO A 31 7.55 14.17 5.26
C PRO A 31 8.26 14.63 3.99
N ASN A 32 9.53 15.00 4.08
CA ASN A 32 10.32 15.55 2.97
C ASN A 32 10.35 14.66 1.71
N ASP A 33 10.27 13.34 1.89
CA ASP A 33 10.29 12.35 0.80
C ASP A 33 8.96 12.23 0.04
N PHE A 34 7.94 13.00 0.43
CA PHE A 34 6.61 12.94 -0.19
C PHE A 34 6.21 14.31 -0.76
N VAL A 35 5.57 14.26 -1.93
CA VAL A 35 4.95 15.45 -2.53
C VAL A 35 3.80 15.92 -1.62
N SER A 36 3.78 17.22 -1.32
CA SER A 36 2.68 17.90 -0.63
C SER A 36 1.76 18.60 -1.63
N SER A 37 0.48 18.74 -1.26
CA SER A 37 -0.48 19.55 -2.03
C SER A 37 -0.67 20.91 -1.37
N LYS A 38 -0.95 21.93 -2.19
CA LYS A 38 -1.09 23.33 -1.73
C LYS A 38 -2.48 23.64 -1.17
N SER A 39 -3.51 22.91 -1.60
CA SER A 39 -4.90 23.03 -1.16
C SER A 39 -5.60 21.67 -1.31
N TYR A 40 -6.71 21.48 -0.59
CA TYR A 40 -7.52 20.26 -0.61
C TYR A 40 -8.99 20.63 -0.81
N GLY A 41 -9.75 19.76 -1.49
CA GLY A 41 -11.20 19.91 -1.67
C GLY A 41 -12.03 19.54 -0.43
N PHE A 42 -11.40 19.48 0.75
CA PHE A 42 -11.99 19.14 2.03
C PHE A 42 -11.27 19.92 3.15
N LYS A 43 -11.93 20.06 4.30
CA LYS A 43 -11.33 20.72 5.47
C LYS A 43 -10.14 19.90 5.96
N CYS A 44 -8.95 20.51 5.99
CA CYS A 44 -7.73 19.87 6.44
C CYS A 44 -6.99 20.76 7.44
N VAL A 45 -6.70 20.23 8.63
CA VAL A 45 -5.92 20.89 9.67
C VAL A 45 -4.57 20.20 9.80
N THR A 46 -3.50 20.98 9.66
CA THR A 46 -2.13 20.48 9.86
C THR A 46 -1.66 20.84 11.27
N LEU A 47 -1.26 19.83 12.03
CA LEU A 47 -0.73 19.99 13.38
C LEU A 47 0.79 19.80 13.37
N GLU A 48 1.52 20.88 13.62
CA GLU A 48 2.94 20.79 13.95
C GLU A 48 3.10 20.17 15.34
N THR A 49 3.29 18.86 15.39
CA THR A 49 3.55 18.15 16.65
C THR A 49 4.90 17.47 16.59
N LYS A 50 5.73 17.67 17.62
CA LYS A 50 7.00 16.96 17.75
C LYS A 50 6.71 15.56 18.31
N GLN A 51 7.36 14.52 17.78
CA GLN A 51 7.17 13.10 18.13
C GLN A 51 7.50 12.70 19.60
N ARG A 52 7.59 13.66 20.55
CA ARG A 52 7.93 13.34 21.94
C ARG A 52 6.69 13.38 22.82
N PHE A 53 6.51 12.32 23.61
CA PHE A 53 5.60 12.29 24.76
C PHE A 53 5.98 13.41 25.74
N LYS A 54 5.36 14.57 25.57
CA LYS A 54 5.42 15.66 26.53
C LYS A 54 3.98 16.03 26.87
N PHE A 55 3.67 16.13 28.16
CA PHE A 55 2.36 16.55 28.65
C PHE A 55 1.91 17.89 28.03
N THR A 56 2.86 18.78 27.72
CA THR A 56 2.60 20.04 27.02
C THR A 56 2.08 19.86 25.59
N GLU A 57 2.52 18.83 24.87
CA GLU A 57 2.01 18.51 23.52
C GLU A 57 0.59 17.93 23.59
N PHE A 58 0.28 17.16 24.64
CA PHE A 58 -1.09 16.69 24.89
C PHE A 58 -2.07 17.86 25.16
N LEU A 59 -1.65 18.84 25.97
CA LEU A 59 -2.44 20.05 26.22
C LEU A 59 -2.65 20.87 24.94
N LYS A 60 -1.61 21.06 24.12
CA LYS A 60 -1.73 21.72 22.81
C LYS A 60 -2.74 21.00 21.92
N LEU A 61 -2.64 19.67 21.83
CA LEU A 61 -3.58 18.86 21.05
C LEU A 61 -5.02 19.07 21.53
N SER A 62 -5.25 19.06 22.85
CA SER A 62 -6.59 19.24 23.42
C SER A 62 -7.21 20.62 23.15
N LYS A 63 -6.38 21.65 22.95
CA LYS A 63 -6.83 23.01 22.58
C LYS A 63 -7.14 23.15 21.09
N ASN A 64 -6.39 22.43 20.25
CA ASN A 64 -6.47 22.56 18.80
C ASN A 64 -7.39 21.54 18.14
N VAL A 65 -7.73 20.45 18.84
CA VAL A 65 -8.57 19.37 18.33
C VAL A 65 -9.77 19.16 19.24
N SER A 66 -10.94 19.43 18.71
CA SER A 66 -12.22 19.14 19.37
C SER A 66 -13.00 18.11 18.56
N PHE A 67 -13.69 17.21 19.26
CA PHE A 67 -14.61 16.25 18.64
C PHE A 67 -16.01 16.59 19.18
N PRO A 68 -16.88 17.18 18.34
CA PRO A 68 -18.28 17.38 18.69
C PRO A 68 -18.96 16.09 19.20
N SER A 69 -20.01 16.25 19.99
CA SER A 69 -20.81 15.09 20.42
C SER A 69 -21.42 14.41 19.18
N GLY A 70 -21.35 13.08 19.13
CA GLY A 70 -21.83 12.30 17.99
C GLY A 70 -20.84 12.15 16.83
N SER A 71 -19.65 12.77 16.89
CA SER A 71 -18.62 12.59 15.85
C SER A 71 -18.11 11.14 15.76
N VAL A 72 -17.80 10.73 14.54
CA VAL A 72 -17.03 9.52 14.24
C VAL A 72 -15.58 9.91 13.95
N VAL A 73 -14.64 9.33 14.70
CA VAL A 73 -13.21 9.56 14.54
C VAL A 73 -12.56 8.32 13.95
N ILE A 74 -11.74 8.51 12.92
CA ILE A 74 -10.89 7.47 12.33
C ILE A 74 -9.43 7.83 12.59
N HIS A 75 -8.69 6.95 13.25
CA HIS A 75 -7.27 7.14 13.50
C HIS A 75 -6.45 6.05 12.78
N PHE A 76 -5.33 6.42 12.15
CA PHE A 76 -4.47 5.49 11.39
C PHE A 76 -3.62 4.54 12.27
N ALA A 77 -4.10 4.22 13.47
CA ALA A 77 -3.58 3.18 14.36
C ALA A 77 -2.07 3.22 14.67
N ASP A 78 -1.40 4.37 14.54
CA ASP A 78 -0.02 4.52 14.96
C ASP A 78 0.06 4.89 16.45
N PHE A 79 0.53 3.92 17.24
CA PHE A 79 0.64 3.98 18.69
C PHE A 79 1.69 4.96 19.21
N LYS A 80 2.53 5.54 18.33
CA LYS A 80 3.50 6.55 18.73
C LYS A 80 2.86 7.94 18.91
N TYR A 81 1.70 8.18 18.29
CA TYR A 81 1.08 9.50 18.30
C TYR A 81 0.14 9.71 19.49
N LEU A 82 0.33 10.85 20.17
CA LEU A 82 -0.53 11.29 21.27
C LEU A 82 -2.01 11.48 20.85
N SER A 83 -2.26 11.73 19.56
CA SER A 83 -3.61 11.86 19.00
C SER A 83 -4.47 10.62 19.18
N LEU A 84 -3.86 9.43 19.15
CA LEU A 84 -4.58 8.19 19.39
C LEU A 84 -5.13 8.14 20.82
N TYR A 85 -4.27 8.39 21.80
CA TYR A 85 -4.63 8.32 23.22
C TYR A 85 -5.63 9.43 23.59
N TYR A 86 -5.50 10.62 23.00
CA TYR A 86 -6.48 11.69 23.13
C TYR A 86 -7.86 11.27 22.58
N ALA A 87 -7.90 10.66 21.39
CA ALA A 87 -9.14 10.17 20.81
C ALA A 87 -9.78 9.04 21.65
N MET A 88 -8.97 8.13 22.22
CA MET A 88 -9.44 7.08 23.12
C MET A 88 -10.04 7.67 24.40
N MET A 89 -9.38 8.67 25.00
CA MET A 89 -9.92 9.40 26.16
C MET A 89 -11.25 10.08 25.81
N LYS A 90 -11.32 10.78 24.68
CA LYS A 90 -12.54 11.47 24.24
C LYS A 90 -13.68 10.51 23.93
N ARG A 91 -13.39 9.31 23.41
CA ARG A 91 -14.39 8.24 23.28
C ARG A 91 -15.01 7.85 24.61
N ILE A 92 -14.19 7.71 25.66
CA ILE A 92 -14.66 7.35 27.00
C ILE A 92 -15.53 8.47 27.58
N LEU A 93 -15.11 9.74 27.42
CA LEU A 93 -15.79 10.90 28.01
C LEU A 93 -17.05 11.33 27.26
N ASN A 94 -17.01 11.36 25.92
CA ASN A 94 -18.03 11.97 25.07
C ASN A 94 -18.83 10.95 24.24
N ARG A 95 -18.62 9.64 24.46
CA ARG A 95 -19.23 8.55 23.66
C ARG A 95 -19.02 8.68 22.15
N THR A 96 -17.95 9.36 21.72
CA THR A 96 -17.59 9.44 20.29
C THR A 96 -17.23 8.06 19.75
N GLN A 97 -17.60 7.77 18.51
CA GLN A 97 -17.15 6.54 17.88
C GLN A 97 -15.69 6.70 17.48
N LEU A 98 -14.86 5.68 17.73
CA LEU A 98 -13.46 5.67 17.34
C LEU A 98 -13.15 4.39 16.58
N PHE A 99 -12.79 4.51 15.32
CA PHE A 99 -12.28 3.41 14.51
C PHE A 99 -10.77 3.57 14.34
N LEU A 100 -10.07 2.45 14.41
CA LEU A 100 -8.66 2.38 14.03
C LEU A 100 -8.58 1.86 12.60
N HIS A 101 -7.71 2.41 11.79
CA HIS A 101 -7.43 1.91 10.44
C HIS A 101 -5.93 1.69 10.26
N GLY A 102 -5.49 0.53 9.79
CA GLY A 102 -4.06 0.24 9.72
C GLY A 102 -3.71 -1.20 9.36
N GLN A 103 -2.41 -1.51 9.41
CA GLN A 103 -1.87 -2.83 9.09
C GLN A 103 -2.15 -3.91 10.15
N GLY A 104 -2.62 -3.56 11.36
CA GLY A 104 -2.91 -4.55 12.42
C GLY A 104 -1.68 -5.30 12.94
N GLY A 105 -0.49 -4.74 12.74
CA GLY A 105 0.76 -5.30 13.26
C GLY A 105 1.04 -6.71 12.75
N TYR A 106 0.69 -7.00 11.49
CA TYR A 106 0.78 -8.34 10.92
C TYR A 106 2.18 -8.96 11.06
N LYS A 107 3.24 -8.15 11.01
CA LYS A 107 4.64 -8.59 11.10
C LYS A 107 5.04 -9.26 12.43
N ASN A 108 4.44 -8.84 13.56
CA ASN A 108 4.94 -9.19 14.89
C ASN A 108 3.84 -9.81 15.77
N ASN A 109 4.08 -11.01 16.29
CA ASN A 109 3.16 -11.73 17.18
C ASN A 109 3.77 -12.04 18.56
N THR A 110 4.25 -11.00 19.24
CA THR A 110 4.83 -11.11 20.59
C THR A 110 3.78 -10.92 21.68
N LEU A 111 4.11 -11.25 22.94
CA LEU A 111 3.21 -11.01 24.07
C LEU A 111 2.87 -9.52 24.21
N ILE A 112 3.85 -8.64 23.97
CA ILE A 112 3.67 -7.18 24.01
C ILE A 112 2.67 -6.73 22.94
N THR A 113 2.81 -7.20 21.69
CA THR A 113 1.85 -6.81 20.64
C THR A 113 0.45 -7.33 20.92
N LYS A 114 0.31 -8.53 21.50
CA LYS A 114 -1.00 -9.03 21.97
C LYS A 114 -1.62 -8.08 23.00
N VAL A 115 -0.88 -7.66 24.03
CA VAL A 115 -1.40 -6.73 25.04
C VAL A 115 -1.85 -5.41 24.40
N ILE A 116 -0.99 -4.80 23.58
CA ILE A 116 -1.28 -3.51 22.91
C ILE A 116 -2.54 -3.60 22.04
N TYR A 117 -2.65 -4.61 21.18
CA TYR A 117 -3.81 -4.72 20.28
C TYR A 117 -5.10 -5.12 21.00
N ASN A 118 -5.03 -5.96 22.05
CA ASN A 118 -6.22 -6.23 22.87
C ASN A 118 -6.72 -4.99 23.58
N PHE A 119 -5.81 -4.18 24.17
CA PHE A 119 -6.17 -2.89 24.75
C PHE A 119 -6.79 -1.96 23.70
N ALA A 120 -6.11 -1.77 22.56
CA ALA A 120 -6.60 -0.89 21.50
C ALA A 120 -8.02 -1.26 21.04
N VAL A 121 -8.26 -2.53 20.71
CA VAL A 121 -9.55 -2.99 20.17
C VAL A 121 -10.65 -3.02 21.25
N ALA A 122 -10.31 -3.28 22.51
CA ALA A 122 -11.26 -3.16 23.61
C ALA A 122 -11.77 -1.72 23.75
N PHE A 123 -10.85 -0.75 23.70
CA PHE A 123 -11.10 0.68 23.90
C PHE A 123 -11.38 1.47 22.60
N THR A 124 -11.62 0.80 21.47
CA THR A 124 -12.19 1.42 20.25
C THR A 124 -13.52 0.78 19.81
N SER A 125 -14.22 1.43 18.88
CA SER A 125 -15.44 0.92 18.26
C SER A 125 -15.11 -0.23 17.30
N GLY A 126 -13.98 -0.14 16.59
CA GLY A 126 -13.49 -1.20 15.71
C GLY A 126 -12.06 -0.98 15.25
N TYR A 127 -11.52 -2.00 14.57
CA TYR A 127 -10.27 -1.94 13.84
C TYR A 127 -10.50 -2.38 12.39
N ILE A 128 -10.10 -1.55 11.45
CA ILE A 128 -10.29 -1.72 10.01
C ILE A 128 -8.91 -1.95 9.39
N CYS A 129 -8.60 -3.21 9.12
CA CYS A 129 -7.34 -3.65 8.55
C CYS A 129 -7.20 -3.24 7.07
N TYR A 130 -5.96 -3.09 6.61
CA TYR A 130 -5.61 -2.78 5.21
C TYR A 130 -5.94 -3.87 4.20
N ASN A 131 -6.18 -5.10 4.63
CA ASN A 131 -6.72 -6.18 3.80
C ASN A 131 -7.08 -7.38 4.68
N LYS A 132 -7.58 -8.44 4.03
CA LYS A 132 -8.00 -9.67 4.69
C LYS A 132 -6.85 -10.40 5.38
N PHE A 133 -5.63 -10.33 4.85
CA PHE A 133 -4.44 -10.91 5.48
C PHE A 133 -4.15 -10.24 6.83
N CYS A 134 -4.10 -8.91 6.87
CA CYS A 134 -3.99 -8.14 8.11
C CYS A 134 -5.11 -8.45 9.11
N GLU A 135 -6.35 -8.62 8.65
CA GLU A 135 -7.48 -9.01 9.52
C GLU A 135 -7.23 -10.36 10.20
N LYS A 136 -6.81 -11.37 9.42
CA LYS A 136 -6.49 -12.71 9.94
C LYS A 136 -5.34 -12.64 10.95
N GLU A 137 -4.25 -11.94 10.63
CA GLU A 137 -3.09 -11.81 11.51
C GLU A 137 -3.38 -11.00 12.78
N LEU A 138 -4.26 -10.00 12.73
CA LEU A 138 -4.69 -9.28 13.92
C LEU A 138 -5.60 -10.16 14.79
N LYS A 139 -6.56 -10.90 14.20
CA LYS A 139 -7.46 -11.80 14.95
C LYS A 139 -6.72 -12.90 15.72
N LYS A 140 -5.57 -13.39 15.22
CA LYS A 140 -4.68 -14.32 15.95
C LYS A 140 -4.12 -13.74 17.26
N LYS A 141 -4.00 -12.41 17.36
CA LYS A 141 -3.49 -11.70 18.55
C LYS A 141 -4.57 -11.43 19.59
N LEU A 142 -5.84 -11.41 19.17
CA LEU A 142 -6.95 -10.93 19.97
C LEU A 142 -7.68 -12.03 20.72
N LEU A 143 -8.18 -11.68 21.91
CA LEU A 143 -9.16 -12.45 22.65
C LEU A 143 -10.40 -12.69 21.77
N PRO A 144 -11.03 -13.89 21.83
CA PRO A 144 -12.11 -14.27 20.91
C PRO A 144 -13.26 -13.25 20.78
N PHE A 145 -13.70 -12.69 21.90
CA PHE A 145 -14.82 -11.74 21.94
C PHE A 145 -14.52 -10.39 21.25
N LEU A 146 -13.23 -10.03 21.09
CA LEU A 146 -12.82 -8.80 20.39
C LEU A 146 -12.75 -8.98 18.87
N ARG A 147 -12.66 -10.21 18.37
CA ARG A 147 -12.46 -10.49 16.93
C ARG A 147 -13.59 -9.94 16.06
N LYS A 148 -14.82 -9.85 16.59
CA LYS A 148 -15.98 -9.28 15.87
C LYS A 148 -15.84 -7.79 15.52
N LYS A 149 -15.00 -7.06 16.26
CA LYS A 149 -14.69 -5.65 16.03
C LYS A 149 -13.65 -5.42 14.93
N VAL A 150 -13.08 -6.48 14.36
CA VAL A 150 -12.04 -6.40 13.33
C VAL A 150 -12.62 -6.74 11.98
N LYS A 151 -12.52 -5.77 11.07
CA LYS A 151 -12.90 -5.87 9.66
C LYS A 151 -11.69 -5.48 8.81
N SER A 152 -11.78 -5.62 7.49
CA SER A 152 -10.80 -5.09 6.56
C SER A 152 -11.46 -4.35 5.41
N ILE A 153 -10.73 -3.41 4.84
CA ILE A 153 -10.95 -2.88 3.50
C ILE A 153 -9.70 -3.18 2.68
N ASP A 154 -9.82 -3.20 1.36
CA ASP A 154 -8.67 -3.41 0.49
C ASP A 154 -7.92 -2.10 0.31
N ASN A 155 -6.72 -2.02 0.90
CA ASN A 155 -5.81 -0.91 0.70
C ASN A 155 -5.31 -0.96 -0.75
N THR A 156 -5.80 -0.01 -1.55
CA THR A 156 -5.52 0.12 -2.98
C THR A 156 -5.10 1.56 -3.31
N LEU A 157 -4.86 1.82 -4.60
CA LEU A 157 -4.50 3.11 -5.16
C LEU A 157 -5.69 3.70 -5.92
N TYR A 158 -5.87 5.02 -5.80
CA TYR A 158 -6.84 5.78 -6.58
C TYR A 158 -6.21 6.19 -7.91
N ILE A 159 -6.06 5.23 -8.81
CA ILE A 159 -5.46 5.41 -10.14
C ILE A 159 -6.31 4.70 -11.20
N SER A 160 -6.26 5.18 -12.44
CA SER A 160 -6.79 4.44 -13.58
C SER A 160 -5.95 3.20 -13.87
N SER A 161 -6.59 2.15 -14.40
CA SER A 161 -5.89 1.01 -14.95
C SER A 161 -5.72 1.17 -16.46
N VAL A 162 -4.88 0.33 -17.07
CA VAL A 162 -4.99 0.06 -18.51
C VAL A 162 -6.38 -0.52 -18.81
N GLU A 163 -6.90 -0.27 -20.01
CA GLU A 163 -8.23 -0.74 -20.40
C GLU A 163 -8.28 -2.27 -20.52
N ALA A 164 -7.27 -2.81 -21.21
CA ALA A 164 -7.11 -4.22 -21.48
C ALA A 164 -5.63 -4.62 -21.52
N VAL A 165 -5.39 -5.93 -21.36
CA VAL A 165 -4.09 -6.56 -21.61
C VAL A 165 -4.15 -7.13 -23.03
N PRO A 166 -3.46 -6.54 -24.02
CA PRO A 166 -3.43 -7.11 -25.36
C PRO A 166 -2.70 -8.44 -25.35
N TYR A 167 -3.14 -9.38 -26.21
CA TYR A 167 -2.30 -10.54 -26.51
C TYR A 167 -1.01 -10.02 -27.15
N PRO A 168 0.15 -10.50 -26.73
CA PRO A 168 1.41 -10.01 -27.27
C PRO A 168 1.53 -10.38 -28.75
N GLU A 169 1.64 -9.36 -29.61
CA GLU A 169 2.00 -9.55 -31.02
C GLU A 169 3.52 -9.78 -31.18
N ASN A 170 4.31 -9.29 -30.23
CA ASN A 170 5.74 -9.56 -30.04
C ASN A 170 6.07 -9.48 -28.53
N TYR A 171 6.76 -10.47 -27.98
CA TYR A 171 7.24 -10.40 -26.61
C TYR A 171 8.51 -9.55 -26.53
N ASN A 172 8.39 -8.40 -25.87
CA ASN A 172 9.56 -7.69 -25.41
C ASN A 172 9.95 -8.25 -24.03
N TYR A 173 11.22 -8.61 -23.86
CA TYR A 173 11.78 -9.07 -22.59
C TYR A 173 11.99 -7.88 -21.63
N LYS A 174 10.91 -7.16 -21.32
CA LYS A 174 10.93 -5.95 -20.50
C LYS A 174 10.29 -6.18 -19.15
N ILE A 175 11.03 -5.79 -18.11
CA ILE A 175 10.58 -5.82 -16.73
C ILE A 175 10.31 -4.39 -16.26
N ALA A 176 9.19 -4.16 -15.58
CA ALA A 176 8.98 -2.91 -14.85
C ALA A 176 9.36 -3.07 -13.37
N PHE A 177 10.11 -2.10 -12.84
CA PHE A 177 10.25 -1.87 -11.41
C PHE A 177 9.63 -0.51 -11.07
N ILE A 178 8.74 -0.47 -10.07
CA ILE A 178 8.16 0.78 -9.57
C ILE A 178 8.40 0.85 -8.07
N GLY A 179 9.20 1.81 -7.61
CA GLY A 179 9.47 1.98 -6.19
C GLY A 179 10.60 2.95 -5.86
N ARG A 180 10.77 3.25 -4.57
CA ARG A 180 11.90 4.05 -4.11
C ARG A 180 13.22 3.33 -4.36
N ILE A 181 14.19 4.02 -4.93
CA ILE A 181 15.53 3.51 -5.19
C ILE A 181 16.39 3.82 -3.96
N ARG A 182 16.69 2.79 -3.18
CA ARG A 182 17.55 2.87 -1.99
C ARG A 182 18.18 1.51 -1.75
N PRO A 183 19.30 1.44 -1.02
CA PRO A 183 19.88 0.16 -0.63
C PRO A 183 18.84 -0.75 0.04
N ARG A 184 18.84 -2.03 -0.32
CA ARG A 184 17.90 -3.05 0.20
C ARG A 184 16.44 -2.79 -0.15
N SER A 185 16.15 -2.02 -1.20
CA SER A 185 14.78 -1.92 -1.71
C SER A 185 14.34 -3.20 -2.43
N GLY A 186 15.27 -4.08 -2.80
CA GLY A 186 14.99 -5.20 -3.70
C GLY A 186 15.39 -4.95 -5.15
N LEU A 187 15.87 -3.74 -5.48
CA LEU A 187 16.25 -3.41 -6.84
C LEU A 187 17.54 -4.12 -7.24
N GLU A 188 18.54 -4.15 -6.36
CA GLU A 188 19.79 -4.89 -6.59
C GLU A 188 19.54 -6.39 -6.83
N GLU A 189 18.65 -6.99 -6.04
CA GLU A 189 18.25 -8.38 -6.17
C GLU A 189 17.59 -8.65 -7.53
N LEU A 190 16.69 -7.75 -7.97
CA LEU A 190 16.11 -7.81 -9.30
C LEU A 190 17.17 -7.68 -10.39
N LEU A 191 18.09 -6.72 -10.29
CA LEU A 191 19.12 -6.49 -11.30
C LEU A 191 20.09 -7.67 -11.39
N LYS A 192 20.49 -8.27 -10.25
CA LYS A 192 21.29 -9.50 -10.22
C LYS A 192 20.58 -10.68 -10.86
N ALA A 193 19.31 -10.90 -10.53
CA ALA A 193 18.50 -11.94 -11.17
C ALA A 193 18.37 -11.69 -12.69
N SER A 194 18.18 -10.43 -13.09
CA SER A 194 18.08 -10.03 -14.49
C SER A 194 19.38 -10.29 -15.26
N SER A 195 20.56 -10.10 -14.64
CA SER A 195 21.84 -10.49 -15.24
C SER A 195 21.94 -11.98 -15.53
N ILE A 196 21.39 -12.83 -14.64
CA ILE A 196 21.31 -14.29 -14.88
C ILE A 196 20.38 -14.57 -16.06
N VAL A 197 19.18 -13.99 -16.06
CA VAL A 197 18.17 -14.18 -17.12
C VAL A 197 18.68 -13.72 -18.49
N LYS A 198 19.50 -12.67 -18.55
CA LYS A 198 20.09 -12.16 -19.80
C LYS A 198 20.95 -13.19 -20.55
N THR A 199 21.48 -14.21 -19.86
CA THR A 199 22.21 -15.30 -20.52
C THR A 199 21.31 -16.10 -21.48
N LYS A 200 20.00 -16.17 -21.18
CA LYS A 200 18.98 -16.83 -21.99
C LYS A 200 18.17 -15.86 -22.84
N PHE A 201 17.99 -14.62 -22.38
CA PHE A 201 17.23 -13.57 -23.05
C PHE A 201 18.10 -12.30 -23.21
N PRO A 202 19.02 -12.25 -24.19
CA PRO A 202 20.02 -11.18 -24.30
C PRO A 202 19.43 -9.77 -24.46
N GLU A 203 18.25 -9.66 -25.06
CA GLU A 203 17.53 -8.39 -25.30
C GLU A 203 16.80 -7.85 -24.07
N LEU A 204 16.88 -8.53 -22.91
CA LEU A 204 16.20 -8.11 -21.70
C LEU A 204 16.61 -6.71 -21.26
N THR A 205 15.61 -5.87 -20.97
CA THR A 205 15.78 -4.57 -20.29
C THR A 205 14.91 -4.47 -19.04
N VAL A 206 15.34 -3.62 -18.10
CA VAL A 206 14.58 -3.31 -16.88
C VAL A 206 14.25 -1.82 -16.86
N GLU A 207 12.97 -1.49 -16.95
CA GLU A 207 12.46 -0.12 -16.87
C GLU A 207 12.21 0.23 -15.40
N ILE A 208 12.97 1.19 -14.86
CA ILE A 208 12.99 1.53 -13.43
C ILE A 208 12.35 2.90 -13.23
N ILE A 209 11.18 2.91 -12.60
CA ILE A 209 10.45 4.12 -12.21
C ILE A 209 10.59 4.31 -10.70
N GLY A 210 11.27 5.38 -10.31
CA GLY A 210 11.60 5.62 -8.91
C GLY A 210 12.55 6.78 -8.69
N SER A 211 12.50 7.35 -7.49
CA SER A 211 13.48 8.34 -7.02
C SER A 211 14.36 7.73 -5.94
N GLY A 212 15.61 8.19 -5.87
CA GLY A 212 16.62 7.74 -4.94
C GLY A 212 17.80 8.71 -4.86
N GLU A 213 18.81 8.36 -4.08
CA GLU A 213 20.06 9.11 -4.03
C GLU A 213 20.79 8.99 -5.39
N GLU A 214 21.19 10.12 -5.97
CA GLU A 214 21.80 10.17 -7.30
C GLU A 214 23.10 9.35 -7.40
N SER A 215 23.94 9.42 -6.37
CA SER A 215 25.19 8.64 -6.28
C SER A 215 24.94 7.12 -6.37
N TYR A 216 23.86 6.68 -5.74
CA TYR A 216 23.47 5.29 -5.67
C TYR A 216 22.87 4.81 -7.00
N ILE A 217 22.00 5.62 -7.60
CA ILE A 217 21.46 5.36 -8.95
C ILE A 217 22.59 5.23 -9.96
N LYS A 218 23.54 6.18 -9.97
CA LYS A 218 24.68 6.19 -10.89
C LYS A 218 25.56 4.95 -10.74
N THR A 219 25.70 4.42 -9.53
CA THR A 219 26.42 3.17 -9.28
C THR A 219 25.72 2.01 -9.98
N LEU A 220 24.39 1.90 -9.85
CA LEU A 220 23.61 0.84 -10.48
C LEU A 220 23.55 0.98 -12.02
N GLU A 221 23.51 2.21 -12.55
CA GLU A 221 23.56 2.47 -14.01
C GLU A 221 24.84 1.94 -14.64
N VAL A 222 25.99 2.13 -13.97
CA VAL A 222 27.28 1.61 -14.46
C VAL A 222 27.35 0.09 -14.35
N GLU A 223 26.86 -0.49 -13.25
CA GLU A 223 26.92 -1.93 -13.02
C GLU A 223 25.94 -2.72 -13.91
N TYR A 224 24.79 -2.13 -14.25
CA TYR A 224 23.70 -2.78 -14.99
C TYR A 224 23.26 -1.94 -16.20
N PRO A 225 24.04 -1.92 -17.31
CA PRO A 225 23.78 -1.07 -18.47
C PRO A 225 22.50 -1.43 -19.25
N PHE A 226 21.83 -2.53 -18.91
CA PHE A 226 20.54 -2.94 -19.48
C PHE A 226 19.34 -2.40 -18.68
N ALA A 227 19.58 -1.68 -17.60
CA ALA A 227 18.57 -1.07 -16.77
C ALA A 227 18.40 0.41 -17.15
N ASN A 228 17.16 0.82 -17.41
CA ASN A 228 16.80 2.17 -17.79
C ASN A 228 16.22 2.89 -16.56
N PHE A 229 16.95 3.85 -16.02
CA PHE A 229 16.52 4.65 -14.87
C PHE A 229 15.72 5.87 -15.35
N ILE A 230 14.40 5.80 -15.23
CA ILE A 230 13.46 6.80 -15.76
C ILE A 230 13.28 7.98 -14.78
N GLY A 231 13.54 7.75 -13.50
CA GLY A 231 13.28 8.72 -12.43
C GLY A 231 11.89 8.60 -11.84
N GLY A 232 11.52 9.56 -10.99
CA GLY A 232 10.25 9.54 -10.26
C GLY A 232 9.09 10.03 -11.13
N LEU A 233 8.18 9.13 -11.51
CA LEU A 233 6.92 9.47 -12.17
C LEU A 233 5.77 9.44 -11.18
N TYR A 234 4.89 10.44 -11.25
CA TYR A 234 3.75 10.60 -10.34
C TYR A 234 2.39 10.66 -11.06
N ASN A 235 2.40 10.93 -12.37
CA ASN A 235 1.21 10.88 -13.22
C ASN A 235 1.05 9.45 -13.74
N GLN A 236 -0.18 8.93 -13.69
CA GLN A 236 -0.49 7.56 -14.12
C GLN A 236 -0.30 7.35 -15.63
N GLU A 237 -0.57 8.35 -16.47
CA GLU A 237 -0.37 8.29 -17.93
C GLU A 237 1.12 8.16 -18.27
N ASP A 238 1.97 8.91 -17.58
CA ASP A 238 3.43 8.80 -17.73
C ASP A 238 3.94 7.42 -17.31
N ILE A 239 3.40 6.86 -16.21
CA ILE A 239 3.74 5.50 -15.74
C ILE A 239 3.29 4.45 -16.77
N ILE A 240 2.09 4.58 -17.33
CA ILE A 240 1.58 3.68 -18.39
C ILE A 240 2.49 3.77 -19.63
N SER A 241 2.88 4.98 -20.03
CA SER A 241 3.78 5.20 -21.16
C SER A 241 5.16 4.59 -20.92
N ALA A 242 5.75 4.83 -19.75
CA ALA A 242 7.07 4.34 -19.36
C ALA A 242 7.13 2.81 -19.23
N THR A 243 6.01 2.17 -18.90
CA THR A 243 5.91 0.70 -18.79
C THR A 243 5.39 0.03 -20.06
N LYS A 244 5.28 0.78 -21.17
CA LYS A 244 4.83 0.23 -22.45
C LYS A 244 5.77 -0.88 -22.92
N GLY A 245 5.19 -2.05 -23.19
CA GLY A 245 5.92 -3.24 -23.62
C GLY A 245 6.45 -4.09 -22.48
N CYS A 246 6.36 -3.65 -21.22
CA CYS A 246 6.59 -4.54 -20.08
C CYS A 246 5.46 -5.57 -19.96
N SER A 247 5.82 -6.81 -19.68
CA SER A 247 4.88 -7.91 -19.42
C SER A 247 4.88 -8.37 -17.95
N ILE A 248 5.96 -8.05 -17.23
CA ILE A 248 6.19 -8.46 -15.85
C ILE A 248 6.53 -7.22 -15.01
N GLY A 249 5.94 -7.13 -13.81
CA GLY A 249 6.31 -6.16 -12.79
C GLY A 249 6.99 -6.88 -11.64
N VAL A 250 8.25 -6.56 -11.34
CA VAL A 250 9.04 -7.30 -10.34
C VAL A 250 9.42 -6.40 -9.18
N TYR A 251 9.33 -6.93 -7.96
CA TYR A 251 9.88 -6.31 -6.78
C TYR A 251 10.74 -7.34 -6.03
N GLY A 252 12.07 -7.21 -6.14
CA GLY A 252 13.01 -8.21 -5.62
C GLY A 252 13.18 -8.24 -4.10
N GLY A 253 12.51 -7.33 -3.38
CA GLY A 253 12.63 -7.18 -1.93
C GLY A 253 11.27 -6.96 -1.26
N ASP A 254 11.27 -6.18 -0.18
CA ASP A 254 10.10 -6.02 0.67
C ASP A 254 9.05 -5.07 0.05
N ALA A 255 8.24 -5.58 -0.87
CA ALA A 255 7.16 -4.88 -1.58
C ALA A 255 6.03 -4.30 -0.69
N GLY A 256 5.17 -3.51 -1.34
CA GLY A 256 3.98 -2.87 -0.80
C GLY A 256 3.05 -2.44 -1.94
N LEU A 257 2.62 -1.18 -1.96
CA LEU A 257 1.72 -0.65 -2.99
C LEU A 257 2.22 -0.77 -4.44
N SER A 258 3.52 -0.98 -4.68
CA SER A 258 4.06 -1.29 -6.01
C SER A 258 3.37 -2.50 -6.66
N THR A 259 2.97 -3.50 -5.86
CA THR A 259 2.20 -4.66 -6.33
C THR A 259 0.85 -4.23 -6.94
N VAL A 260 0.18 -3.25 -6.33
CA VAL A 260 -1.11 -2.74 -6.83
C VAL A 260 -0.90 -1.95 -8.14
N HIS A 261 0.20 -1.19 -8.26
CA HIS A 261 0.57 -0.55 -9.53
C HIS A 261 0.81 -1.57 -10.65
N TYR A 262 1.53 -2.66 -10.38
CA TYR A 262 1.75 -3.70 -11.39
C TYR A 262 0.42 -4.29 -11.89
N MET A 263 -0.50 -4.55 -10.97
CA MET A 263 -1.84 -5.04 -11.32
C MET A 263 -2.65 -4.02 -12.13
N SER A 264 -2.59 -2.73 -11.80
CA SER A 264 -3.30 -1.67 -12.57
C SER A 264 -2.76 -1.54 -14.00
N LEU A 265 -1.48 -1.87 -14.21
CA LEU A 265 -0.81 -1.84 -15.50
C LEU A 265 -1.00 -3.15 -16.29
N GLY A 266 -1.68 -4.16 -15.72
CA GLY A 266 -1.82 -5.46 -16.37
C GLY A 266 -0.48 -6.19 -16.53
N LEU A 267 0.40 -6.06 -15.54
CA LEU A 267 1.68 -6.77 -15.47
C LEU A 267 1.55 -7.98 -14.56
N ALA A 268 2.17 -9.10 -14.94
CA ALA A 268 2.30 -10.25 -14.04
C ALA A 268 3.25 -9.85 -12.90
N ALA A 269 2.74 -9.82 -11.66
CA ALA A 269 3.53 -9.39 -10.51
C ALA A 269 4.46 -10.52 -10.02
N ILE A 270 5.74 -10.22 -9.78
CA ILE A 270 6.66 -11.13 -9.09
C ILE A 270 7.14 -10.49 -7.79
N VAL A 271 6.85 -11.14 -6.66
CA VAL A 271 7.22 -10.71 -5.29
C VAL A 271 7.62 -11.93 -4.46
N HIS A 272 8.32 -11.75 -3.34
CA HIS A 272 8.71 -12.90 -2.53
C HIS A 272 7.55 -13.49 -1.71
N ASN A 273 7.65 -14.76 -1.33
CA ASN A 273 6.59 -15.50 -0.62
C ASN A 273 6.47 -15.18 0.89
N ASP A 274 7.43 -14.48 1.47
CA ASP A 274 7.44 -14.14 2.90
C ASP A 274 6.61 -12.89 3.22
N LEU A 275 5.30 -13.08 3.35
CA LEU A 275 4.32 -12.02 3.61
C LEU A 275 4.57 -11.22 4.89
N LEU A 276 5.27 -11.78 5.89
CA LEU A 276 5.51 -11.10 7.17
C LEU A 276 6.65 -10.08 7.07
N ASN A 277 7.55 -10.22 6.10
CA ASN A 277 8.72 -9.37 5.95
C ASN A 277 8.54 -8.22 4.95
N HIS A 278 7.56 -8.28 4.05
CA HIS A 278 7.21 -7.18 3.15
C HIS A 278 6.93 -5.85 3.87
N MET A 279 7.20 -4.70 3.23
CA MET A 279 6.97 -3.38 3.85
C MET A 279 5.48 -3.08 4.04
N GLY A 280 4.66 -3.48 3.08
CA GLY A 280 3.21 -3.39 3.12
C GLY A 280 2.55 -4.76 3.00
N PRO A 281 1.27 -4.89 3.37
CA PRO A 281 0.55 -6.16 3.25
C PRO A 281 0.03 -6.45 1.84
N GLU A 282 0.20 -5.53 0.89
CA GLU A 282 -0.33 -5.63 -0.49
C GLU A 282 0.22 -6.80 -1.31
N PRO A 283 1.45 -7.32 -1.09
CA PRO A 283 1.89 -8.56 -1.71
C PRO A 283 0.99 -9.77 -1.45
N SER A 284 0.16 -9.75 -0.39
CA SER A 284 -0.87 -10.78 -0.16
C SER A 284 -1.99 -10.81 -1.22
N TYR A 285 -2.08 -9.80 -2.10
CA TYR A 285 -2.96 -9.81 -3.26
C TYR A 285 -2.41 -10.67 -4.41
N VAL A 286 -1.11 -10.98 -4.40
CA VAL A 286 -0.50 -11.88 -5.40
C VAL A 286 -0.86 -13.32 -5.04
N ARG A 287 -1.57 -13.96 -5.96
CA ARG A 287 -1.93 -15.37 -5.92
C ARG A 287 -1.02 -16.09 -6.91
N ASP A 288 -0.11 -16.90 -6.36
CA ASP A 288 0.89 -17.64 -7.14
C ASP A 288 0.24 -18.46 -8.26
N GLY A 289 0.77 -18.33 -9.48
CA GLY A 289 0.26 -18.98 -10.68
C GLY A 289 -1.10 -18.47 -11.18
N TYR A 290 -1.70 -17.44 -10.56
CA TYR A 290 -2.96 -16.86 -11.00
C TYR A 290 -2.84 -15.45 -11.55
N ASN A 291 -2.29 -14.50 -10.78
CA ASN A 291 -2.11 -13.09 -11.20
C ASN A 291 -0.65 -12.60 -11.09
N GLY A 292 0.25 -13.53 -10.83
CA GLY A 292 1.66 -13.29 -10.57
C GLY A 292 2.34 -14.56 -10.09
N LEU A 293 3.64 -14.46 -9.78
CA LEU A 293 4.43 -15.54 -9.22
C LEU A 293 5.07 -15.11 -7.91
N LEU A 294 5.25 -16.08 -7.02
CA LEU A 294 6.00 -15.91 -5.79
C LEU A 294 7.38 -16.55 -5.90
N PHE A 295 8.41 -15.89 -5.38
CA PHE A 295 9.76 -16.45 -5.25
C PHE A 295 10.20 -16.54 -3.78
N GLU A 296 11.20 -17.36 -3.48
CA GLU A 296 11.77 -17.47 -2.14
C GLU A 296 12.55 -16.20 -1.77
N ARG A 297 12.22 -15.61 -0.61
CA ARG A 297 12.85 -14.36 -0.16
C ARG A 297 14.37 -14.52 -0.04
N ASN A 298 15.12 -13.57 -0.61
CA ASN A 298 16.59 -13.56 -0.70
C ASN A 298 17.20 -14.64 -1.62
N ASN A 299 16.39 -15.36 -2.41
CA ASN A 299 16.89 -16.32 -3.39
C ASN A 299 16.89 -15.72 -4.81
N ILE A 300 18.06 -15.23 -5.24
CA ILE A 300 18.25 -14.60 -6.55
C ILE A 300 18.03 -15.59 -7.70
N ASN A 301 18.37 -16.86 -7.52
CA ASN A 301 18.19 -17.89 -8.56
C ASN A 301 16.71 -18.22 -8.75
N ASP A 302 15.94 -18.39 -7.67
CA ASP A 302 14.50 -18.62 -7.78
C ASP A 302 13.79 -17.40 -8.40
N LEU A 303 14.22 -16.18 -8.08
CA LEU A 303 13.72 -14.97 -8.76
C LEU A 303 14.02 -15.01 -10.27
N ALA A 304 15.25 -15.37 -10.66
CA ALA A 304 15.63 -15.52 -12.07
C ALA A 304 14.81 -16.62 -12.76
N ASP A 305 14.54 -17.74 -12.08
CA ASP A 305 13.72 -18.83 -12.59
C ASP A 305 12.26 -18.39 -12.83
N LYS A 306 11.67 -17.58 -11.93
CA LYS A 306 10.31 -17.03 -12.17
C LYS A 306 10.28 -16.09 -13.37
N ILE A 307 11.30 -15.26 -13.55
CA ILE A 307 11.40 -14.37 -14.72
C ILE A 307 11.55 -15.22 -16.00
N CYS A 308 12.45 -16.20 -16.00
CA CYS A 308 12.67 -17.12 -17.11
C CYS A 308 11.41 -17.91 -17.48
N LEU A 309 10.62 -18.35 -16.48
CA LEU A 309 9.35 -19.05 -16.69
C LEU A 309 8.36 -18.17 -17.45
N LEU A 310 8.19 -16.91 -17.02
CA LEU A 310 7.25 -16.00 -17.66
C LEU A 310 7.72 -15.57 -19.06
N PHE A 311 9.01 -15.30 -19.25
CA PHE A 311 9.55 -14.99 -20.57
C PHE A 311 9.56 -16.19 -21.52
N GLY A 312 9.65 -17.42 -21.01
CA GLY A 312 9.59 -18.64 -21.80
C GLY A 312 8.19 -19.20 -22.03
N ASN A 313 7.15 -18.59 -21.46
CA ASN A 313 5.77 -19.09 -21.57
C ASN A 313 4.79 -17.92 -21.78
N GLU A 314 4.55 -17.60 -23.05
CA GLU A 314 3.73 -16.48 -23.47
C GLU A 314 2.28 -16.56 -22.99
N GLU A 315 1.68 -17.75 -23.10
CA GLU A 315 0.29 -18.02 -22.71
C GLU A 315 0.10 -17.87 -21.21
N LEU A 316 1.01 -18.46 -20.41
CA LEU A 316 1.00 -18.30 -18.96
C LEU A 316 1.08 -16.82 -18.59
N THR A 317 2.07 -16.10 -19.13
CA THR A 317 2.28 -14.69 -18.80
C THR A 317 1.10 -13.83 -19.22
N TYR A 318 0.51 -14.06 -20.40
CA TYR A 318 -0.71 -13.38 -20.84
C TYR A 318 -1.87 -13.61 -19.85
N ASN A 319 -2.08 -14.86 -19.42
CA ASN A 319 -3.13 -15.20 -18.46
C ASN A 319 -2.90 -14.53 -17.10
N LEU A 320 -1.67 -14.56 -16.57
CA LEU A 320 -1.34 -13.90 -15.30
C LEU A 320 -1.57 -12.39 -15.36
N ARG A 321 -1.17 -11.74 -16.46
CA ARG A 321 -1.36 -10.31 -16.70
C ARG A 321 -2.85 -9.92 -16.72
N LYS A 322 -3.67 -10.68 -17.44
CA LYS A 322 -5.13 -10.46 -17.49
C LYS A 322 -5.75 -10.58 -16.09
N ASN A 323 -5.35 -11.59 -15.34
CA ASN A 323 -5.83 -11.82 -13.97
C ASN A 323 -5.33 -10.78 -12.97
N ALA A 324 -4.13 -10.22 -13.18
CA ALA A 324 -3.62 -9.08 -12.41
C ALA A 324 -4.52 -7.85 -12.60
N LEU A 325 -4.87 -7.53 -13.85
CA LEU A 325 -5.79 -6.42 -14.14
C LEU A 325 -7.19 -6.64 -13.56
N ILE A 326 -7.72 -7.87 -13.64
CA ILE A 326 -8.99 -8.23 -13.00
C ILE A 326 -8.91 -8.03 -11.48
N THR A 327 -7.84 -8.52 -10.86
CA THR A 327 -7.63 -8.37 -9.41
C THR A 327 -7.59 -6.90 -9.01
N PHE A 328 -6.93 -6.02 -9.78
CA PHE A 328 -6.94 -4.59 -9.52
C PHE A 328 -8.36 -4.00 -9.58
N LYS A 329 -9.15 -4.37 -10.60
CA LYS A 329 -10.53 -3.88 -10.76
C LYS A 329 -11.42 -4.33 -9.60
N GLU A 330 -11.26 -5.55 -9.11
CA GLU A 330 -11.96 -6.09 -7.92
C GLU A 330 -11.55 -5.37 -6.63
N LEU A 331 -10.26 -5.09 -6.44
CA LEU A 331 -9.77 -4.36 -5.27
C LEU A 331 -10.29 -2.91 -5.24
N SER A 332 -10.42 -2.28 -6.41
CA SER A 332 -10.76 -0.87 -6.57
C SER A 332 -12.27 -0.59 -6.67
N SER A 333 -13.12 -1.61 -6.78
CA SER A 333 -14.59 -1.47 -6.88
C SER A 333 -15.32 -2.39 -5.88
N PRO A 334 -16.18 -1.86 -4.98
CA PRO A 334 -16.43 -0.45 -4.74
C PRO A 334 -15.17 0.26 -4.18
N SER A 335 -15.18 1.60 -4.17
CA SER A 335 -14.01 2.36 -3.76
C SER A 335 -13.62 2.10 -2.29
N MET A 336 -12.36 2.36 -1.93
CA MET A 336 -11.90 2.18 -0.56
C MET A 336 -12.68 3.07 0.43
N ALA A 337 -13.08 4.28 0.01
CA ALA A 337 -13.95 5.16 0.80
C ALA A 337 -15.31 4.53 1.05
N GLU A 338 -15.93 3.94 0.02
CA GLU A 338 -17.22 3.29 0.14
C GLU A 338 -17.17 2.08 1.09
N LYS A 339 -16.18 1.19 0.89
CA LYS A 339 -15.92 0.05 1.80
C LYS A 339 -15.73 0.52 3.25
N LEU A 340 -15.02 1.62 3.46
CA LEU A 340 -14.79 2.20 4.79
C LEU A 340 -16.09 2.74 5.40
N LEU A 341 -16.86 3.53 4.64
CA LEU A 341 -18.09 4.15 5.11
C LEU A 341 -19.18 3.10 5.39
N ASP A 342 -19.26 2.01 4.62
CA ASP A 342 -20.19 0.92 4.88
C ASP A 342 -19.93 0.23 6.21
N ILE A 343 -18.64 0.00 6.55
CA ILE A 343 -18.25 -0.51 7.87
C ILE A 343 -18.62 0.47 8.99
N ILE A 344 -18.41 1.77 8.78
CA ILE A 344 -18.67 2.79 9.80
C ILE A 344 -20.17 2.97 10.07
N PHE A 345 -20.97 3.02 9.01
CA PHE A 345 -22.41 3.25 9.11
C PHE A 345 -23.22 1.96 9.33
N ASN A 346 -22.56 0.82 9.54
CA ASN A 346 -23.20 -0.49 9.74
C ASN A 346 -24.24 -0.81 8.67
N LYS A 347 -23.96 -0.50 7.40
CA LYS A 347 -24.64 -1.24 6.33
C LYS A 347 -24.01 -2.63 6.37
N GLU A 348 -24.77 -3.63 6.80
CA GLU A 348 -24.38 -5.01 6.57
C GLU A 348 -24.16 -5.15 5.06
N VAL A 349 -22.88 -5.19 4.65
CA VAL A 349 -22.47 -5.56 3.29
C VAL A 349 -22.94 -7.01 3.14
N LYS A 350 -24.04 -7.17 2.40
CA LYS A 350 -24.59 -8.48 2.03
C LYS A 350 -23.60 -9.26 1.19
#